data_AF-A0A1I1KR46-F1
#
_entry.id   AF-A0A1I1KR46-F1
#
_cell.length_a   1.000
_cell.length_b   1.000
_cell.length_c   1.000
_cell.angle_alpha   90.00
_cell.angle_beta   90.00
_cell.angle_gamma   90.00
#
_symmetry.space_group_name_H-M   'P 1'
#
loop_
_entity.id
_entity.type
_entity.pdbx_description
1 polymer ?
#
loop_
_entity_poly.entity_id
_entity_poly.type
_entity_poly.pdbx_seq_one_letter_code
_entity_poly.pdbx_strand_id
1 'polypeptide(L)'
;MTEREEHENEERTVKCPVEGCDEEVLARGIHLHVRQSADDGHGPQGEVPDGVTFDGLETVGSQSVRMKYPTERDSEEVARLCPYCSEVFTGKEGVRIHLGQTAGRKNHPPNANELHEPEDFPQVTVDAHGNVEGVLSKWADDGEDLPTGPRLPATRVYRYIAQLLAEDKYQEAQRARQMLLGNSEYE
;
A
#
# COMPACT_ATOMS: atom_id res chain seq x y z
N MET A 1 -2.09 -18.50 15.38
CA MET A 1 -0.90 -18.65 14.52
C MET A 1 -1.34 -19.51 13.35
N THR A 2 -1.58 -18.92 12.18
CA THR A 2 -1.82 -19.67 10.95
C THR A 2 -0.55 -20.42 10.59
N GLU A 3 -0.66 -21.72 10.35
CA GLU A 3 0.43 -22.52 9.80
C GLU A 3 0.88 -21.89 8.46
N ARG A 4 2.18 -21.98 8.15
CA ARG A 4 2.76 -21.44 6.91
C ARG A 4 3.65 -22.50 6.30
N GLU A 5 3.41 -22.83 5.03
CA GLU A 5 4.24 -23.76 4.28
C GLU A 5 5.31 -22.99 3.51
N GLU A 6 6.55 -23.49 3.58
CA GLU A 6 7.69 -22.94 2.83
C GLU A 6 7.72 -23.57 1.44
N HIS A 7 7.63 -22.74 0.41
CA HIS A 7 7.76 -23.15 -0.99
C HIS A 7 9.02 -22.49 -1.56
N GLU A 8 9.82 -23.28 -2.28
CA GLU A 8 10.99 -22.81 -3.01
C GLU A 8 10.77 -23.04 -4.50
N ASN A 9 10.98 -22.01 -5.30
CA ASN A 9 10.92 -22.10 -6.76
C ASN A 9 12.06 -21.29 -7.40
N GLU A 10 12.61 -21.81 -8.50
CA GLU A 10 13.53 -21.04 -9.34
C GLU A 10 12.73 -20.11 -10.26
N GLU A 11 13.01 -18.82 -10.17
CA GLU A 11 12.42 -17.80 -11.03
C GLU A 11 13.46 -17.24 -11.99
N ARG A 12 13.03 -16.94 -13.21
CA ARG A 12 13.90 -16.25 -14.17
C ARG A 12 14.11 -14.80 -13.78
N THR A 13 15.33 -14.36 -13.92
CA THR A 13 15.74 -12.95 -13.89
C THR A 13 15.85 -12.44 -15.32
N VAL A 14 15.27 -11.28 -15.59
CA VAL A 14 15.22 -10.64 -16.90
C VAL A 14 15.78 -9.22 -16.83
N LYS A 15 16.31 -8.74 -17.96
CA LYS A 15 16.73 -7.34 -18.10
C LYS A 15 15.54 -6.41 -18.27
N CYS A 16 15.69 -5.19 -17.75
CA CYS A 16 14.75 -4.13 -18.05
C CYS A 16 14.77 -3.80 -19.55
N PRO A 17 13.60 -3.73 -20.22
CA PRO A 17 13.52 -3.38 -21.64
C PRO A 17 13.63 -1.87 -21.90
N VAL A 18 13.75 -1.04 -20.86
CA VAL A 18 13.84 0.41 -20.97
C VAL A 18 15.28 0.81 -21.29
N GLU A 19 15.48 1.52 -22.39
CA GLU A 19 16.78 2.04 -22.79
C GLU A 19 17.36 2.94 -21.69
N GLY A 20 18.59 2.63 -21.26
CA GLY A 20 19.27 3.34 -20.16
C GLY A 20 19.06 2.72 -18.78
N CYS A 21 18.27 1.65 -18.65
CA CYS A 21 18.16 0.88 -17.42
C CYS A 21 18.84 -0.49 -17.54
N ASP A 22 19.92 -0.68 -16.79
CA ASP A 22 20.66 -1.95 -16.71
C ASP A 22 20.18 -2.84 -15.55
N GLU A 23 19.02 -2.56 -14.92
CA GLU A 23 18.54 -3.39 -13.82
C GLU A 23 18.09 -4.78 -14.29
N GLU A 24 18.51 -5.77 -13.51
CA GLU A 24 18.11 -7.16 -13.65
C GLU A 24 17.13 -7.49 -12.52
N VAL A 25 15.89 -7.80 -12.90
CA VAL A 25 14.80 -8.05 -11.94
C VAL A 25 14.12 -9.39 -12.22
N LEU A 26 13.43 -9.93 -11.22
CA LEU A 26 12.62 -11.13 -11.42
C LEU A 26 11.56 -10.89 -12.49
N ALA A 27 11.35 -11.87 -13.37
CA ALA A 27 10.40 -11.76 -14.48
C ALA A 27 8.98 -11.36 -14.05
N ARG A 28 8.55 -11.78 -12.84
CA ARG A 28 7.25 -11.39 -12.27
C ARG A 28 7.17 -9.92 -11.84
N GLY A 29 8.33 -9.31 -11.52
CA GLY A 29 8.45 -7.97 -10.98
C GLY A 29 8.70 -6.89 -12.02
N ILE A 30 9.02 -7.26 -13.27
CA ILE A 30 9.46 -6.31 -14.30
C ILE A 30 8.44 -5.19 -14.57
N HIS A 31 7.15 -5.55 -14.65
CA HIS A 31 6.10 -4.56 -14.88
C HIS A 31 5.96 -3.58 -13.71
N LEU A 32 6.20 -4.05 -12.48
CA LEU A 32 6.15 -3.19 -11.30
C LEU A 32 7.38 -2.27 -11.25
N HIS A 33 8.57 -2.81 -11.51
CA HIS A 33 9.82 -2.05 -11.63
C HIS A 33 9.64 -0.88 -12.60
N VAL A 34 9.21 -1.15 -13.84
CA VAL A 34 9.06 -0.10 -14.86
C VAL A 34 8.11 1.01 -14.42
N ARG A 35 7.02 0.66 -13.72
CA ARG A 35 6.06 1.65 -13.22
C ARG A 35 6.51 2.39 -11.97
N GLN A 36 7.46 1.87 -11.21
CA GLN A 36 7.89 2.47 -9.95
C GLN A 36 9.18 3.28 -10.10
N SER A 37 10.00 2.97 -11.10
CA SER A 37 11.15 3.75 -11.51
C SER A 37 10.73 5.13 -12.03
N ALA A 38 11.53 6.15 -11.72
CA ALA A 38 11.27 7.55 -12.06
C ALA A 38 12.58 8.24 -12.50
N ASP A 39 13.31 7.59 -13.41
CA ASP A 39 14.57 8.07 -13.98
C ASP A 39 14.43 8.44 -15.46
N ASP A 40 15.55 8.88 -16.05
CA ASP A 40 15.65 9.30 -17.44
C ASP A 40 15.63 8.05 -18.36
N GLY A 41 14.42 7.55 -18.61
CA GLY A 41 14.15 6.35 -19.42
C GLY A 41 12.78 5.75 -19.11
N HIS A 42 12.43 5.65 -17.82
CA HIS A 42 11.15 5.09 -17.37
C HIS A 42 9.96 6.03 -17.44
N GLY A 43 10.18 7.30 -17.78
CA GLY A 43 9.11 8.30 -17.88
C GLY A 43 8.48 8.63 -16.51
N PRO A 44 7.27 9.21 -16.48
CA PRO A 44 6.61 9.55 -15.23
C PRO A 44 6.22 8.30 -14.44
N GLN A 45 6.51 8.33 -13.14
CA GLN A 45 6.20 7.23 -12.24
C GLN A 45 4.72 6.84 -12.30
N GLY A 46 4.47 5.55 -12.51
CA GLY A 46 3.14 4.95 -12.54
C GLY A 46 2.63 4.63 -13.94
N GLU A 47 3.32 5.12 -14.97
CA GLU A 47 3.07 4.86 -16.39
C GLU A 47 4.12 3.88 -16.94
N VAL A 48 3.86 3.34 -18.13
CA VAL A 48 4.84 2.54 -18.88
C VAL A 48 5.21 3.37 -20.11
N PRO A 49 6.50 3.60 -20.40
CA PRO A 49 6.90 4.38 -21.56
C PRO A 49 6.36 3.84 -22.88
N ASP A 50 6.05 4.74 -23.81
CA ASP A 50 5.61 4.37 -25.15
C ASP A 50 6.67 3.52 -25.86
N GLY A 51 6.25 2.39 -26.42
CA GLY A 51 7.12 1.47 -27.15
C GLY A 51 7.80 0.39 -26.29
N VAL A 52 7.67 0.45 -24.97
CA VAL A 52 8.16 -0.62 -24.08
C VAL A 52 7.19 -1.81 -24.12
N THR A 53 7.72 -3.01 -24.36
CA THR A 53 6.98 -4.28 -24.32
C THR A 53 7.58 -5.23 -23.29
N PHE A 54 6.71 -6.03 -22.67
CA PHE A 54 7.10 -7.08 -21.72
C PHE A 54 7.09 -8.47 -22.37
N ASP A 55 6.80 -8.55 -23.67
CA ASP A 55 6.83 -9.81 -24.42
C ASP A 55 8.26 -10.16 -24.84
N GLY A 56 8.68 -11.40 -24.59
CA GLY A 56 9.96 -11.91 -25.09
C GLY A 56 11.20 -11.33 -24.40
N LEU A 57 11.09 -10.89 -23.14
CA LEU A 57 12.20 -10.33 -22.37
C LEU A 57 13.43 -11.26 -22.32
N GLU A 58 14.62 -10.67 -22.46
CA GLU A 58 15.89 -11.37 -22.34
C GLU A 58 16.05 -11.94 -20.93
N THR A 59 16.18 -13.26 -20.84
CA THR A 59 16.50 -13.94 -19.57
C THR A 59 18.00 -13.96 -19.38
N VAL A 60 18.46 -13.37 -18.28
CA VAL A 60 19.89 -13.26 -17.94
C VAL A 60 20.32 -14.20 -16.82
N GLY A 61 19.36 -14.78 -16.10
CA GLY A 61 19.65 -15.75 -15.06
C GLY A 61 18.41 -16.38 -14.44
N SER A 62 18.65 -17.11 -13.33
CA SER A 62 17.62 -17.57 -12.41
C SER A 62 18.00 -17.26 -10.98
N GLN A 63 16.99 -17.04 -10.14
CA GLN A 63 17.14 -16.83 -8.71
C GLN A 63 16.17 -17.77 -7.97
N SER A 64 16.67 -18.47 -6.94
CA SER A 64 15.82 -19.23 -6.03
C SER A 64 15.05 -18.27 -5.14
N VAL A 65 13.72 -18.40 -5.12
CA VAL A 65 12.82 -17.61 -4.30
C VAL A 65 12.10 -18.53 -3.33
N ARG A 66 12.16 -18.14 -2.04
CA ARG A 66 11.43 -18.81 -0.97
C ARG A 66 10.22 -17.98 -0.57
N MET A 67 9.05 -18.59 -0.62
CA MET A 67 7.78 -17.97 -0.27
C MET A 67 7.13 -18.74 0.88
N LYS A 68 6.57 -18.00 1.83
CA LYS A 68 5.83 -18.55 2.97
C LYS A 68 4.36 -18.35 2.70
N TYR A 69 3.70 -19.36 2.17
CA TYR A 69 2.26 -19.30 1.96
C TYR A 69 1.56 -19.72 3.24
N PRO A 70 0.57 -18.94 3.73
CA PRO A 70 -0.25 -19.40 4.84
C PRO A 70 -1.09 -20.60 4.38
N THR A 71 -1.15 -21.64 5.20
CA THR A 71 -1.90 -22.87 4.92
C THR A 71 -3.41 -22.60 4.89
N GLU A 72 -3.84 -21.55 5.57
CA GLU A 72 -5.22 -21.04 5.57
C GLU A 72 -5.23 -19.57 5.18
N ARG A 73 -6.13 -19.20 4.27
CA ARG A 73 -6.37 -17.78 3.94
C ARG A 73 -7.28 -17.20 5.01
N ASP A 74 -6.73 -16.32 5.86
CA ASP A 74 -7.52 -15.45 6.74
C ASP A 74 -8.31 -14.46 5.86
N SER A 75 -9.49 -14.90 5.41
CA SER A 75 -10.39 -14.11 4.58
C SER A 75 -11.22 -13.22 5.48
N GLU A 76 -10.63 -12.08 5.84
CA GLU A 76 -11.37 -11.03 6.52
C GLU A 76 -12.34 -10.37 5.52
N GLU A 77 -13.64 -10.59 5.68
CA GLU A 77 -14.68 -10.02 4.81
C GLU A 77 -15.04 -8.56 5.16
N VAL A 78 -14.33 -7.93 6.10
CA VAL A 78 -14.59 -6.55 6.49
C VAL A 78 -14.03 -5.57 5.45
N ALA A 79 -14.72 -4.45 5.23
CA ALA A 79 -14.18 -3.36 4.44
C ALA A 79 -13.19 -2.55 5.28
N ARG A 80 -12.04 -2.19 4.70
CA ARG A 80 -10.99 -1.38 5.30
C ARG A 80 -10.72 -0.16 4.44
N LEU A 81 -10.50 0.99 5.07
CA LEU A 81 -10.29 2.26 4.37
C LEU A 81 -8.81 2.64 4.39
N CYS A 82 -8.23 2.91 3.22
CA CYS A 82 -6.87 3.45 3.11
C CYS A 82 -6.85 4.92 3.56
N PRO A 83 -5.92 5.33 4.44
CA PRO A 83 -5.91 6.67 5.03
C PRO A 83 -5.31 7.73 4.11
N TYR A 84 -4.48 7.29 3.16
CA TYR A 84 -3.76 8.16 2.24
C TYR A 84 -4.64 8.62 1.07
N CYS A 85 -5.48 7.74 0.55
CA CYS A 85 -6.32 8.00 -0.62
C CYS A 85 -7.83 7.88 -0.36
N SER A 86 -8.25 7.31 0.78
CA SER A 86 -9.65 7.02 1.10
C SER A 86 -10.34 6.01 0.19
N GLU A 87 -9.58 5.20 -0.54
CA GLU A 87 -10.12 4.02 -1.23
C GLU A 87 -10.46 2.92 -0.21
N VAL A 88 -11.55 2.19 -0.47
CA VAL A 88 -12.03 1.09 0.37
C VAL A 88 -11.60 -0.24 -0.25
N PHE A 89 -11.12 -1.15 0.60
CA PHE A 89 -10.63 -2.47 0.22
C PHE A 89 -11.31 -3.56 1.04
N THR A 90 -11.52 -4.72 0.43
CA THR A 90 -11.99 -5.90 1.16
C THR A 90 -10.83 -6.57 1.86
N GLY A 91 -10.86 -6.56 3.19
CA GLY A 91 -9.90 -7.22 4.06
C GLY A 91 -8.51 -6.60 4.08
N LYS A 92 -7.67 -7.16 4.95
CA LYS A 92 -6.27 -6.77 5.16
C LYS A 92 -5.42 -6.86 3.89
N GLU A 93 -5.61 -7.93 3.13
CA GLU A 93 -4.78 -8.22 1.96
C GLU A 93 -4.99 -7.22 0.84
N GLY A 94 -6.23 -6.75 0.65
CA GLY A 94 -6.53 -5.70 -0.32
C GLY A 94 -5.78 -4.40 -0.02
N VAL A 95 -5.75 -4.00 1.26
CA VAL A 95 -4.99 -2.80 1.68
C VAL A 95 -3.49 -3.01 1.52
N ARG A 96 -2.95 -4.17 1.93
CA ARG A 96 -1.51 -4.47 1.78
C ARG A 96 -1.06 -4.38 0.32
N ILE A 97 -1.81 -4.99 -0.59
CA ILE A 97 -1.52 -4.94 -2.03
C ILE A 97 -1.58 -3.50 -2.54
N HIS A 98 -2.58 -2.73 -2.11
CA HIS A 98 -2.72 -1.32 -2.49
C HIS A 98 -1.49 -0.50 -2.08
N LEU A 99 -1.03 -0.61 -0.83
CA LEU A 99 0.14 0.12 -0.35
C LEU A 99 1.41 -0.22 -1.14
N GLY A 100 1.64 -1.51 -1.42
CA GLY A 100 2.79 -1.92 -2.23
C GLY A 100 2.74 -1.37 -3.66
N GLN A 101 1.56 -1.29 -4.27
CA GLN A 101 1.39 -0.76 -5.62
C GLN A 101 1.40 0.77 -5.69
N THR A 102 1.11 1.46 -4.59
CA THR A 102 0.99 2.92 -4.54
C THR A 102 2.13 3.60 -3.81
N ALA A 103 3.09 2.84 -3.26
CA ALA A 103 4.31 3.34 -2.64
C ALA A 103 4.93 4.50 -3.44
N GLY A 104 5.08 5.66 -2.79
CA GLY A 104 5.69 6.86 -3.36
C GLY A 104 4.79 7.69 -4.28
N ARG A 105 3.53 7.30 -4.51
CA ARG A 105 2.59 7.99 -5.41
C ARG A 105 1.19 8.12 -4.84
N LYS A 106 0.35 8.96 -5.45
CA LYS A 106 -1.05 9.19 -5.02
C LYS A 106 -1.17 9.53 -3.53
N ASN A 107 -0.22 10.31 -2.99
CA ASN A 107 -0.12 10.69 -1.57
C ASN A 107 0.27 9.56 -0.60
N HIS A 108 0.87 8.46 -1.09
CA HIS A 108 1.43 7.41 -0.23
C HIS A 108 2.92 7.60 -0.02
N PRO A 109 3.42 7.36 1.21
CA PRO A 109 4.85 7.34 1.45
C PRO A 109 5.52 6.17 0.68
N PRO A 110 6.81 6.30 0.32
CA PRO A 110 7.55 5.27 -0.42
C PRO A 110 7.69 3.94 0.32
N ASN A 111 7.53 3.94 1.65
CA ASN A 111 7.64 2.79 2.54
C ASN A 111 6.32 2.48 3.27
N ALA A 112 5.17 2.84 2.69
CA ALA A 112 3.86 2.72 3.35
C ALA A 112 3.52 1.29 3.85
N ASN A 113 4.01 0.26 3.16
CA ASN A 113 3.84 -1.15 3.49
C ASN A 113 4.79 -1.65 4.60
N GLU A 114 5.87 -0.92 4.88
CA GLU A 114 6.78 -1.19 6.00
C GLU A 114 6.37 -0.40 7.26
N LEU A 115 5.69 0.73 7.06
CA LEU A 115 5.25 1.62 8.13
C LEU A 115 3.94 1.20 8.81
N HIS A 116 3.11 0.42 8.13
CA HIS A 116 1.77 0.07 8.60
C HIS A 116 1.44 -1.40 8.36
N GLU A 117 0.89 -2.04 9.38
CA GLU A 117 0.21 -3.31 9.23
C GLU A 117 -1.22 -3.10 8.74
N PRO A 118 -1.82 -4.06 7.99
CA PRO A 118 -3.20 -3.93 7.55
C PRO A 118 -4.23 -3.72 8.68
N GLU A 119 -3.90 -4.21 9.87
CA GLU A 119 -4.62 -4.00 11.13
C GLU A 119 -4.64 -2.53 11.55
N ASP A 120 -3.72 -1.70 11.08
CA ASP A 120 -3.63 -0.25 11.30
C ASP A 120 -4.58 0.57 10.41
N PHE A 121 -5.47 -0.08 9.65
CA PHE A 121 -6.49 0.61 8.85
C PHE A 121 -7.91 0.44 9.39
N PRO A 122 -8.69 1.53 9.45
CA PRO A 122 -10.02 1.51 10.03
C PRO A 122 -10.92 0.57 9.24
N GLN A 123 -11.63 -0.30 9.98
CA GLN A 123 -12.73 -1.08 9.43
C GLN A 123 -13.94 -0.18 9.24
N VAL A 124 -14.62 -0.31 8.11
CA VAL A 124 -15.76 0.53 7.73
C VAL A 124 -16.94 -0.33 7.29
N THR A 125 -18.15 0.20 7.42
CA THR A 125 -19.34 -0.32 6.76
C THR A 125 -19.54 0.42 5.45
N VAL A 126 -19.88 -0.31 4.39
CA VAL A 126 -20.16 0.26 3.07
C VAL A 126 -21.56 -0.10 2.59
N ASP A 127 -22.17 0.79 1.82
CA ASP A 127 -23.43 0.55 1.14
C ASP A 127 -23.25 -0.38 -0.09
N ALA A 128 -24.36 -0.68 -0.79
CA ALA A 128 -24.35 -1.50 -1.99
C ALA A 128 -23.55 -0.91 -3.17
N HIS A 129 -23.17 0.36 -3.08
CA HIS A 129 -22.37 1.09 -4.08
C HIS A 129 -20.92 1.28 -3.64
N GLY A 130 -20.53 0.78 -2.46
CA GLY A 130 -19.18 0.89 -1.92
C GLY A 130 -18.90 2.22 -1.20
N ASN A 131 -19.91 3.04 -0.93
CA ASN A 131 -19.74 4.27 -0.15
C ASN A 131 -19.67 3.96 1.34
N VAL A 132 -18.80 4.67 2.06
CA VAL A 132 -18.64 4.48 3.52
C VAL A 132 -19.84 5.04 4.28
N GLU A 133 -20.58 4.17 4.96
CA GLU A 133 -21.69 4.54 5.85
C GLU A 133 -21.23 4.78 7.30
N GLY A 134 -20.12 4.17 7.72
CA GLY A 134 -19.63 4.29 9.10
C GLY A 134 -18.28 3.60 9.34
N VAL A 135 -17.63 3.92 10.46
CA VAL A 135 -16.38 3.28 10.92
C VAL A 135 -16.70 2.33 12.07
N LEU A 136 -16.31 1.06 11.97
CA LEU A 136 -16.55 0.05 12.98
C LEU A 136 -15.62 0.27 14.18
N SER A 137 -16.20 0.29 15.38
CA SER A 137 -15.62 0.82 16.60
C SER A 137 -14.57 -0.05 17.31
N LYS A 138 -14.15 -1.20 16.74
CA LYS A 138 -13.18 -2.14 17.37
C LYS A 138 -11.73 -1.61 17.42
N TRP A 139 -11.61 -0.30 17.28
CA TRP A 139 -10.42 0.56 17.28
C TRP A 139 -10.39 1.49 18.50
N ALA A 140 -11.39 1.39 19.37
CA ALA A 140 -11.41 2.01 20.68
C ALA A 140 -11.17 0.90 21.71
N ASP A 141 -10.12 1.06 22.50
CA ASP A 141 -9.65 0.16 23.58
C ASP A 141 -9.00 -1.14 23.11
N ASP A 142 -7.67 -1.21 23.21
CA ASP A 142 -6.96 -2.18 24.08
C ASP A 142 -5.44 -2.11 23.80
N GLY A 143 -4.65 -1.72 24.81
CA GLY A 143 -3.19 -1.74 24.75
C GLY A 143 -2.52 -0.84 25.79
N GLU A 144 -2.34 -1.38 27.00
CA GLU A 144 -1.51 -0.83 28.08
C GLU A 144 -0.02 -0.71 27.64
N ASP A 145 0.68 0.27 28.24
CA ASP A 145 2.10 0.65 28.07
C ASP A 145 2.52 1.31 26.74
N LEU A 146 2.61 2.66 26.75
CA LEU A 146 3.51 3.55 25.95
C LEU A 146 3.20 5.05 26.30
N PRO A 147 4.08 6.03 26.00
CA PRO A 147 4.39 7.17 26.88
C PRO A 147 3.29 8.24 27.04
N THR A 148 3.35 8.91 28.20
CA THR A 148 2.43 9.92 28.76
C THR A 148 2.35 11.19 27.92
N GLY A 149 1.55 11.17 26.85
CA GLY A 149 1.13 12.35 26.09
C GLY A 149 -0.34 12.24 25.67
N PRO A 150 -1.06 13.36 25.45
CA PRO A 150 -2.43 13.31 24.95
C PRO A 150 -2.44 12.74 23.53
N ARG A 151 -2.84 11.48 23.38
CA ARG A 151 -3.05 10.85 22.08
C ARG A 151 -4.44 11.20 21.57
N LEU A 152 -4.53 11.70 20.34
CA LEU A 152 -5.80 11.77 19.62
C LEU A 152 -6.10 10.38 19.06
N PRO A 153 -7.28 9.80 19.32
CA PRO A 153 -7.66 8.54 18.68
C PRO A 153 -7.62 8.70 17.16
N ALA A 154 -7.04 7.73 16.45
CA ALA A 154 -6.96 7.76 14.99
C ALA A 154 -8.36 7.97 14.37
N THR A 155 -9.39 7.36 14.95
CA THR A 155 -10.81 7.56 14.59
C THR A 155 -11.26 9.02 14.63
N ARG A 156 -10.76 9.81 15.59
CA ARG A 156 -11.07 11.24 15.72
C ARG A 156 -10.39 12.05 14.63
N VAL A 157 -9.15 11.69 14.28
CA VAL A 157 -8.41 12.29 13.17
C VAL A 157 -9.08 11.97 11.83
N TYR A 158 -9.49 10.71 11.61
CA TYR A 158 -10.22 10.30 10.42
C TYR A 158 -11.57 11.01 10.27
N ARG A 159 -12.33 11.16 11.37
CA ARG A 159 -13.60 11.90 11.34
C ARG A 159 -13.39 13.37 10.97
N TYR A 160 -12.33 13.98 11.49
CA TYR A 160 -11.97 15.36 11.15
C TYR A 160 -11.61 15.52 9.67
N ILE A 161 -10.79 14.61 9.14
CA ILE A 161 -10.43 14.60 7.72
C ILE A 161 -11.68 14.36 6.84
N ALA A 162 -12.56 13.44 7.23
CA ALA A 162 -13.80 13.16 6.52
C ALA A 162 -14.74 14.38 6.49
N GLN A 163 -14.82 15.13 7.60
CA GLN A 163 -15.58 16.38 7.65
C GLN A 163 -15.00 17.43 6.69
N LEU A 164 -13.68 17.61 6.67
CA LEU A 164 -13.03 18.55 5.75
C LEU A 164 -13.31 18.19 4.29
N LEU A 165 -13.32 16.90 3.95
CA LEU A 165 -13.67 16.45 2.60
C LEU A 165 -15.15 16.70 2.26
N ALA A 166 -16.06 16.47 3.20
CA ALA A 166 -17.49 16.74 3.01
C ALA A 166 -17.79 18.24 2.83
N GLU A 167 -16.90 19.11 3.30
CA GLU A 167 -16.97 20.57 3.16
C GLU A 167 -16.12 21.10 1.97
N ASP A 168 -15.69 20.23 1.05
CA ASP A 168 -14.84 20.56 -0.11
C ASP A 168 -13.47 21.19 0.24
N LYS A 169 -13.00 21.01 1.49
CA LYS A 169 -11.73 21.53 2.00
C LYS A 169 -10.58 20.56 1.77
N TYR A 170 -10.38 20.14 0.51
CA TYR A 170 -9.41 19.13 0.13
C TYR A 170 -7.97 19.45 0.57
N GLN A 171 -7.52 20.70 0.46
CA GLN A 171 -6.17 21.09 0.87
C GLN A 171 -5.96 21.02 2.40
N GLU A 172 -7.01 21.25 3.18
CA GLU A 172 -6.95 21.17 4.64
C GLU A 172 -7.03 19.73 5.10
N ALA A 173 -7.84 18.90 4.42
CA ALA A 173 -7.87 17.46 4.63
C ALA A 173 -6.49 16.83 4.36
N GLN A 174 -5.80 17.26 3.31
CA GLN A 174 -4.43 16.81 3.00
C GLN A 174 -3.42 17.25 4.05
N ARG A 175 -3.48 18.51 4.51
CA ARG A 175 -2.63 18.98 5.61
C ARG A 175 -2.87 18.20 6.90
N ALA A 176 -4.14 17.95 7.23
CA ALA A 176 -4.50 17.14 8.40
C ALA A 176 -3.99 15.70 8.28
N ARG A 177 -4.04 15.08 7.09
CA ARG A 177 -3.41 13.76 6.84
C ARG A 177 -1.92 13.79 7.11
N GLN A 178 -1.19 14.75 6.52
CA GLN A 178 0.25 14.86 6.70
C GLN A 178 0.65 15.10 8.16
N MET A 179 -0.07 15.97 8.88
CA MET A 179 0.29 16.36 10.24
C MET A 179 -0.16 15.39 11.34
N LEU A 180 -1.26 14.67 11.12
CA LEU A 180 -1.92 13.89 12.17
C LEU A 180 -1.89 12.38 11.93
N LEU A 181 -1.62 11.95 10.69
CA LEU A 181 -1.51 10.55 10.31
C LEU A 181 -0.14 10.21 9.71
N GLY A 182 0.55 11.19 9.12
CA GLY A 182 1.96 11.06 8.75
C GLY A 182 2.84 11.26 9.99
N ASN A 183 3.73 10.31 10.26
CA ASN A 183 4.82 10.58 11.18
C ASN A 183 5.73 11.64 10.55
N SER A 184 6.00 12.66 11.36
CA SER A 184 6.99 13.71 11.16
C SER A 184 8.36 13.12 10.80
N GLU A 185 8.80 13.31 9.56
CA GLU A 185 10.23 13.46 9.27
C GLU A 185 10.54 14.96 9.30
N TYR A 186 11.07 15.42 10.42
CA TYR A 186 12.00 16.54 10.46
C TYR A 186 13.18 16.10 11.32
N GLU A 187 14.27 15.81 10.60
CA GLU A 187 15.71 15.86 10.97
C GLU A 187 16.17 15.37 12.35
#